data_AF-A0A449HA19-F1
#
_entry.id   AF-A0A449HA19-F1
#
_cell.length_a   1.000
_cell.length_b   1.000
_cell.length_c   1.000
_cell.angle_alpha   90.00
_cell.angle_beta   90.00
_cell.angle_gamma   90.00
#
_symmetry.space_group_name_H-M   'P 1'
#
loop_
_entity.id
_entity.type
_entity.pdbx_description
1 polymer ?
#
loop_
_entity_poly.entity_id
_entity_poly.type
_entity_poly.pdbx_seq_one_letter_code
_entity_poly.pdbx_strand_id
1 'polypeptide(L)'
;MPRSAATDRPPGVRMLVGGVPALQKDSIDALLVRMPWMIALVVLVTTVLMFLTFGSLVLPLEAAAMSALGLGSTLGILTWIFIDGHGAGLLNFTPQPIQSNMLVVIMAVAPR
;
A
#
# COMPACT_ATOMS: atom_id res chain seq x y z
N MET A 1 -12.34 -22.90 -14.03
CA MET A 1 -11.27 -23.93 -14.03
C MET A 1 -11.28 -24.61 -15.39
N PRO A 2 -10.13 -24.81 -16.06
CA PRO A 2 -9.14 -25.80 -15.57
C PRO A 2 -7.64 -25.45 -15.75
N ARG A 3 -6.83 -26.11 -14.91
CA ARG A 3 -5.39 -26.50 -15.05
C ARG A 3 -4.37 -25.37 -15.22
N SER A 4 -3.54 -25.00 -14.24
CA SER A 4 -2.54 -25.86 -13.57
C SER A 4 -2.04 -27.03 -14.44
N ALA A 5 -1.58 -26.74 -15.65
CA ALA A 5 -0.57 -27.58 -16.30
C ALA A 5 0.76 -27.25 -15.61
N ALA A 6 1.15 -28.05 -14.62
CA ALA A 6 2.04 -29.17 -14.85
C ALA A 6 3.34 -28.67 -15.50
N THR A 7 4.21 -28.22 -14.62
CA THR A 7 5.61 -27.92 -14.83
C THR A 7 6.36 -29.13 -15.38
N ASP A 8 6.38 -29.27 -16.70
CA ASP A 8 7.46 -29.95 -17.40
C ASP A 8 8.62 -28.95 -17.52
N ARG A 9 9.47 -28.93 -16.50
CA ARG A 9 10.67 -28.08 -16.44
C ARG A 9 11.83 -28.84 -17.09
N PRO A 10 12.46 -28.31 -18.14
CA PRO A 10 13.81 -28.72 -18.50
C PRO A 10 14.75 -28.35 -17.34
N PRO A 11 15.55 -29.28 -16.78
CA PRO A 11 16.51 -28.94 -15.74
C PRO A 11 17.53 -27.93 -16.28
N GLY A 12 17.60 -26.75 -15.65
CA GLY A 12 18.60 -25.72 -15.95
C GLY A 12 18.07 -24.43 -16.58
N VAL A 13 16.77 -24.30 -16.88
CA VAL A 13 16.23 -23.07 -17.50
C VAL A 13 15.42 -22.24 -16.49
N ARG A 14 15.81 -20.97 -16.33
CA ARG A 14 15.13 -19.99 -15.46
C ARG A 14 14.06 -19.26 -16.29
N MET A 15 12.79 -19.62 -16.10
CA MET A 15 11.68 -18.97 -16.79
C MET A 15 11.33 -17.66 -16.07
N LEU A 16 11.55 -16.52 -16.73
CA LEU A 16 11.14 -15.20 -16.25
C LEU A 16 9.76 -14.91 -16.85
N VAL A 17 8.73 -14.85 -16.01
CA VAL A 17 7.38 -14.47 -16.43
C VAL A 17 7.35 -12.96 -16.63
N GLY A 18 7.36 -12.53 -17.90
CA GLY A 18 7.27 -11.11 -18.28
C GLY A 18 5.83 -10.67 -18.60
N GLY A 19 5.62 -9.36 -18.69
CA GLY A 19 4.33 -8.74 -19.03
C GLY A 19 3.92 -7.64 -18.03
N VAL A 20 3.11 -6.68 -18.47
CA VAL A 20 2.63 -5.53 -17.64
C VAL A 20 2.05 -5.96 -16.29
N PRO A 21 1.25 -7.05 -16.17
CA PRO A 21 0.72 -7.49 -14.89
C PRO A 21 1.81 -8.07 -13.95
N ALA A 22 2.84 -8.73 -14.51
CA ALA A 22 3.93 -9.32 -13.74
C ALA A 22 4.83 -8.24 -13.13
N LEU A 23 5.13 -7.17 -13.89
CA LEU A 23 5.89 -6.01 -13.40
C LEU A 23 5.15 -5.24 -12.29
N GLN A 24 3.84 -5.08 -12.42
CA GLN A 24 3.04 -4.44 -11.36
C GLN A 24 3.03 -5.28 -10.08
N LYS A 25 2.83 -6.59 -10.21
CA LYS A 25 2.86 -7.51 -9.07
C LYS A 25 4.23 -7.51 -8.38
N ASP A 26 5.32 -7.60 -9.14
CA ASP A 26 6.67 -7.57 -8.58
C ASP A 26 6.97 -6.25 -7.85
N SER A 27 6.49 -5.13 -8.39
CA SER A 27 6.67 -3.82 -7.75
C SER A 27 5.92 -3.74 -6.41
N ILE A 28 4.68 -4.25 -6.36
CA ILE A 28 3.88 -4.31 -5.14
C ILE A 28 4.52 -5.26 -4.13
N ASP A 29 4.93 -6.46 -4.54
CA ASP A 29 5.55 -7.46 -3.65
C ASP A 29 6.89 -6.93 -3.10
N ALA A 30 7.72 -6.28 -3.92
CA ALA A 30 8.97 -5.67 -3.46
C ALA A 30 8.73 -4.52 -2.46
N LEU A 31 7.67 -3.74 -2.66
CA LEU A 31 7.29 -2.67 -1.73
C LEU A 31 6.78 -3.26 -0.41
N LEU A 32 5.89 -4.25 -0.46
CA LEU A 32 5.32 -4.91 0.72
C LEU A 32 6.39 -5.60 1.58
N VAL A 33 7.41 -6.18 0.96
CA VAL A 33 8.54 -6.80 1.69
C VAL A 33 9.39 -5.76 2.44
N ARG A 34 9.55 -4.55 1.87
CA ARG A 34 10.36 -3.48 2.48
C ARG A 34 9.58 -2.58 3.43
N MET A 35 8.26 -2.48 3.27
CA MET A 35 7.42 -1.58 4.06
C MET A 35 7.58 -1.77 5.59
N PRO A 36 7.58 -3.01 6.15
CA PRO A 36 7.73 -3.21 7.59
C PRO A 36 9.10 -2.75 8.09
N TRP A 37 10.15 -3.01 7.31
CA TRP A 37 11.52 -2.58 7.64
C TRP A 37 11.66 -1.06 7.65
N MET A 38 11.04 -0.38 6.68
CA MET A 38 11.04 1.09 6.64
C MET A 38 10.31 1.68 7.85
N ILE A 39 9.11 1.17 8.18
CA ILE A 39 8.33 1.64 9.33
C ILE A 39 9.12 1.43 10.63
N ALA A 40 9.68 0.24 10.83
CA ALA A 40 10.46 -0.07 12.02
C ALA A 40 11.66 0.87 12.18
N LEU A 41 12.40 1.13 11.09
CA LEU A 41 13.55 2.02 11.10
C LEU A 41 13.14 3.46 11.42
N VAL A 42 12.09 3.98 10.77
CA VAL A 42 11.61 5.34 11.02
C VAL A 42 11.16 5.52 12.46
N VAL A 43 10.34 4.59 12.99
CA VAL A 43 9.86 4.62 14.37
C VAL A 43 11.02 4.51 15.36
N LEU A 44 11.99 3.64 15.10
CA LEU A 44 13.17 3.49 15.96
C LEU A 44 13.98 4.80 15.99
N VAL A 45 14.29 5.38 14.83
CA VAL A 45 15.09 6.60 14.72
C VAL A 45 14.36 7.77 15.39
N THR A 46 13.08 8.00 15.10
CA THR A 46 12.32 9.10 15.71
C THR A 46 12.17 8.93 17.22
N THR A 47 11.94 7.69 17.69
CA THR A 47 11.87 7.41 19.14
C THR A 47 13.20 7.69 19.82
N VAL A 48 14.33 7.27 19.23
CA VAL A 48 15.67 7.54 19.78
C VAL A 48 15.98 9.04 19.80
N LEU A 49 15.68 9.75 18.71
CA LEU A 49 15.90 11.21 18.64
C LEU A 49 15.06 11.95 19.70
N MET A 50 13.78 11.62 19.84
CA MET A 50 12.92 12.26 20.84
C MET A 50 13.30 11.83 22.27
N PHE A 51 13.73 10.59 22.48
CA PHE A 51 14.27 10.15 23.77
C PHE A 51 15.49 10.98 24.16
N LEU A 52 16.43 11.22 23.24
CA LEU A 52 17.58 12.09 23.49
C LEU A 52 17.17 13.54 23.76
N THR A 53 16.09 14.00 23.14
CA THR A 53 15.63 15.40 23.25
C THR A 53 14.86 15.66 24.55
N PHE A 54 13.94 14.77 24.93
CA PHE A 54 13.02 14.95 26.05
C PHE A 54 13.35 14.10 27.28
N GLY A 55 14.28 13.14 27.16
CA GLY A 55 14.63 12.19 28.22
C GLY A 55 13.56 11.15 28.53
N SER A 56 12.46 11.11 27.75
CA SER A 56 11.32 10.21 27.98
C SER A 56 11.06 9.35 26.74
N LEU A 57 10.94 8.05 26.97
CA LEU A 57 10.59 7.04 25.95
C LEU A 57 9.08 6.83 25.79
N VAL A 58 8.27 7.31 26.75
CA VAL A 58 6.82 7.11 26.73
C VAL A 58 6.14 8.12 25.80
N LEU A 59 6.56 9.39 25.85
CA LEU A 59 6.00 10.46 25.02
C LEU A 59 6.12 10.20 23.50
N PRO A 60 7.29 9.77 22.98
CA PRO A 60 7.45 9.51 21.54
C PRO A 60 6.64 8.30 21.08
N LEU A 61 6.56 7.27 21.93
CA LEU A 61 5.85 6.04 21.60
C LEU A 61 4.34 6.27 21.51
N GLU A 62 3.74 7.01 22.44
CA GLU A 62 2.33 7.41 22.33
C GLU A 62 2.08 8.26 21.08
N ALA A 63 2.95 9.23 20.78
CA ALA A 63 2.81 10.07 19.59
C ALA A 63 2.88 9.26 18.29
N ALA A 64 3.82 8.30 18.22
CA ALA A 64 3.93 7.37 17.10
C ALA A 64 2.68 6.48 16.98
N ALA A 65 2.15 5.99 18.10
CA ALA A 65 0.94 5.17 18.12
C ALA A 65 -0.29 5.96 17.63
N MET A 66 -0.46 7.19 18.10
CA MET A 66 -1.55 8.07 17.65
C MET A 66 -1.44 8.39 16.15
N SER A 67 -0.22 8.65 15.66
CA SER A 67 0.04 8.87 14.24
C SER A 67 -0.28 7.63 13.40
N ALA A 68 0.12 6.45 13.86
CA ALA A 68 -0.16 5.19 13.19
C ALA A 68 -1.65 4.85 13.16
N LEU A 69 -2.38 5.08 14.26
CA LEU A 69 -3.83 4.91 14.32
C LEU A 69 -4.57 5.90 13.41
N GLY A 70 -4.14 7.17 13.37
CA GLY A 70 -4.71 8.16 12.46
C GLY A 70 -4.50 7.81 10.99
N LEU A 71 -3.27 7.44 10.62
CA LEU A 71 -2.96 6.96 9.27
C LEU A 71 -3.72 5.68 8.92
N GLY A 72 -3.74 4.70 9.81
CA GLY A 72 -4.47 3.44 9.61
C GLY A 72 -5.98 3.65 9.47
N SER A 73 -6.55 4.54 10.27
CA SER A 73 -7.97 4.91 10.20
C SER A 73 -8.31 5.60 8.87
N THR A 74 -7.53 6.61 8.48
CA THR A 74 -7.77 7.32 7.20
C THR A 74 -7.62 6.40 6.00
N LEU A 75 -6.56 5.59 5.95
CA LEU A 75 -6.37 4.60 4.89
C LEU A 75 -7.47 3.54 4.89
N GLY A 76 -7.86 3.03 6.07
CA GLY A 76 -8.92 2.03 6.20
C GLY A 76 -10.30 2.55 5.79
N ILE A 77 -10.63 3.79 6.17
CA ILE A 77 -11.86 4.47 5.75
C ILE A 77 -11.85 4.67 4.22
N LEU A 78 -10.72 5.09 3.65
CA LEU A 78 -10.58 5.23 2.20
C LEU A 78 -10.80 3.89 1.48
N THR A 79 -10.23 2.79 1.99
CA THR A 79 -10.48 1.47 1.40
C THR A 79 -11.93 1.04 1.55
N TRP A 80 -12.55 1.32 2.70
CA TRP A 80 -13.95 0.95 2.97
C TRP A 80 -14.94 1.71 2.06
N ILE A 81 -14.66 2.98 1.76
CA ILE A 81 -15.51 3.80 0.86
C ILE A 81 -15.26 3.45 -0.61
N PHE A 82 -14.00 3.43 -1.05
CA PHE A 82 -13.66 3.38 -2.48
C PHE A 82 -13.39 1.98 -3.03
N ILE A 83 -12.91 1.06 -2.19
CA ILE A 83 -12.62 -0.33 -2.61
C ILE A 83 -13.84 -1.21 -2.30
N ASP A 84 -14.36 -1.15 -1.07
CA ASP A 84 -15.53 -1.96 -0.67
C ASP A 84 -16.88 -1.36 -1.14
N GLY A 85 -16.88 -0.07 -1.53
CA GLY A 85 -18.04 0.57 -2.17
C GLY A 85 -19.17 0.98 -1.21
N HIS A 86 -18.92 1.06 0.09
CA HIS A 86 -19.92 1.57 1.04
C HIS A 86 -20.18 3.06 0.77
N GLY A 87 -21.36 3.38 0.24
CA GLY A 87 -21.74 4.73 -0.20
C GLY A 87 -21.70 4.96 -1.71
N ALA A 88 -21.21 3.99 -2.50
CA ALA A 88 -21.19 4.04 -3.96
C ALA A 88 -22.58 4.26 -4.58
N GLY A 89 -23.61 3.64 -3.99
CA GLY A 89 -25.00 3.81 -4.43
C GLY A 89 -25.61 5.19 -4.14
N LEU A 90 -25.09 5.93 -3.14
CA LEU A 90 -25.55 7.29 -2.79
C LEU A 90 -24.75 8.38 -3.52
N LEU A 91 -23.47 8.13 -3.82
CA LEU A 91 -22.56 9.10 -4.46
C LEU A 91 -22.31 8.82 -5.95
N ASN A 92 -22.91 7.77 -6.54
CA ASN A 92 -22.79 7.41 -7.96
C ASN A 92 -21.35 7.15 -8.45
N PHE A 93 -20.51 6.56 -7.61
CA PHE A 93 -19.14 6.15 -7.97
C PHE A 93 -19.07 4.64 -8.21
N THR A 94 -18.22 4.21 -9.15
CA THR A 94 -17.90 2.79 -9.35
C THR A 94 -16.78 2.39 -8.39
N PRO A 95 -17.01 1.48 -7.43
CA PRO A 95 -15.95 0.98 -6.55
C PRO A 95 -14.99 0.11 -7.36
N GLN A 96 -13.78 0.60 -7.58
CA GLN A 96 -12.72 -0.10 -8.29
C GLN A 96 -11.39 0.30 -7.67
N PRO A 97 -10.41 -0.62 -7.52
CA PRO A 97 -9.05 -0.24 -7.14
C PRO A 97 -8.59 0.85 -8.10
N ILE A 98 -8.25 2.04 -7.59
CA ILE A 98 -7.96 3.22 -8.41
C ILE A 98 -6.93 2.83 -9.46
N GLN A 99 -7.40 2.61 -10.69
CA GLN A 99 -6.53 2.34 -11.81
C GLN A 99 -5.90 3.68 -12.19
N SER A 100 -4.58 3.70 -12.40
CA SER A 100 -3.81 4.92 -12.68
C SER A 100 -4.40 5.76 -13.84
N ASN A 101 -5.16 5.15 -14.74
CA ASN A 101 -5.90 5.82 -15.81
C ASN A 101 -7.02 6.76 -15.31
N MET A 102 -7.65 6.51 -14.16
CA MET A 102 -8.76 7.30 -13.64
C MET A 102 -8.27 8.57 -12.93
N LEU A 103 -7.08 8.53 -12.31
CA LEU A 103 -6.36 9.70 -11.78
C LEU A 103 -6.05 10.73 -12.89
N VAL A 104 -5.64 10.26 -14.07
CA VAL A 104 -5.39 11.13 -15.23
C VAL A 104 -6.66 11.84 -15.69
N VAL A 105 -7.80 11.14 -15.73
CA VAL A 105 -9.07 11.74 -16.16
C VAL A 105 -9.54 12.82 -15.17
N ILE A 106 -9.40 12.61 -13.86
CA ILE A 106 -9.77 13.60 -12.84
C ILE A 106 -8.88 14.85 -12.95
N MET A 107 -7.57 14.69 -13.13
CA MET A 107 -6.63 15.80 -13.37
C MET A 107 -6.94 16.54 -14.68
N ALA A 108 -7.31 15.81 -15.73
CA ALA A 108 -7.62 16.37 -17.04
C ALA A 108 -8.98 17.11 -17.11
N VAL A 109 -9.95 16.78 -16.26
CA VAL A 109 -11.29 17.42 -16.25
C VAL A 109 -11.38 18.63 -15.31
N ALA A 110 -10.44 18.78 -14.38
CA ALA A 110 -10.34 19.91 -13.46
C ALA A 110 -9.32 21.01 -13.83
N PRO A 111 -9.10 21.41 -15.11
CA PRO A 111 -8.25 22.56 -15.41
C PRO A 111 -9.03 23.90 -15.37
N ARG A 112 -10.11 23.99 -14.61
CA ARG A 112 -10.83 25.26 -14.36
C ARG A 112 -10.99 25.50 -12.88
#